data_AF-A0A737JZE2-F1
#
_entry.id   AF-A0A737JZE2-F1
#
_cell.length_a   1.000
_cell.length_b   1.000
_cell.length_c   1.000
_cell.angle_alpha   90.00
_cell.angle_beta   90.00
_cell.angle_gamma   90.00
#
_symmetry.space_group_name_H-M   'P 1'
#
loop_
_entity.id
_entity.type
_entity.pdbx_description
1 polymer ?
#
loop_
_entity_poly.entity_id
_entity_poly.type
_entity_poly.pdbx_seq_one_letter_code
_entity_poly.pdbx_strand_id
1 'polypeptide(L)'
;MKVHRIVFLTVLTFFLTACDVDLYRSLPEDEANQMLALLMQHHIDAEKKQEEDGVTLRVEQSQFINAVELLRLNGYPHRQFT
;
A
#
# COMPACT_ATOMS: atom_id res chain seq x y z
N MET A 1 -32.41 22.18 -2.79
CA MET A 1 -31.30 22.09 -1.80
C MET A 1 -31.10 20.69 -1.20
N LYS A 2 -32.14 20.00 -0.69
CA LYS A 2 -31.98 18.65 -0.10
C LYS A 2 -31.49 17.58 -1.10
N VAL A 3 -32.04 17.58 -2.32
CA VAL A 3 -31.61 16.64 -3.39
C VAL A 3 -30.16 16.86 -3.80
N HIS A 4 -29.72 18.11 -3.96
CA HIS A 4 -28.30 18.40 -4.24
C HIS A 4 -27.36 17.95 -3.12
N ARG A 5 -27.77 18.07 -1.86
CA ARG A 5 -26.97 17.56 -0.72
C ARG A 5 -26.86 16.04 -0.76
N ILE A 6 -27.95 15.34 -1.09
CA ILE A 6 -27.95 13.87 -1.21
C ILE A 6 -27.06 13.44 -2.38
N VAL A 7 -27.23 14.05 -3.57
CA VAL A 7 -26.40 13.75 -4.75
C VAL A 7 -24.93 14.00 -4.47
N PHE A 8 -24.59 15.12 -3.82
CA PHE A 8 -23.22 15.42 -3.44
C PHE A 8 -22.65 14.37 -2.47
N LEU A 9 -23.43 13.96 -1.46
CA LEU A 9 -22.99 12.93 -0.51
C LEU A 9 -22.74 11.59 -1.21
N THR A 10 -23.62 11.20 -2.13
CA THR A 10 -23.51 9.94 -2.89
C THR A 10 -22.32 9.93 -3.84
N VAL A 11 -22.06 11.04 -4.54
CA VAL A 11 -20.87 11.17 -5.39
C VAL A 11 -19.60 11.10 -4.54
N LEU A 12 -19.59 11.75 -3.38
CA LEU A 12 -18.43 11.72 -2.47
C LEU A 12 -18.12 10.30 -1.98
N THR A 13 -19.13 9.48 -1.69
CA THR A 13 -18.92 8.08 -1.24
C THR A 13 -18.29 7.18 -2.29
N PHE A 14 -18.46 7.48 -3.58
CA PHE A 14 -17.84 6.70 -4.66
C PHE A 14 -16.33 6.95 -4.80
N PHE A 15 -15.82 8.08 -4.31
CA PHE A 15 -14.38 8.38 -4.32
C PHE A 15 -13.59 7.67 -3.22
N LEU A 16 -14.24 6.95 -2.30
CA LEU A 16 -13.59 6.28 -1.16
C LEU A 16 -13.23 4.81 -1.42
N THR A 17 -13.43 4.28 -2.62
CA THR A 17 -13.07 2.88 -2.92
C THR A 17 -11.60 2.78 -3.31
N ALA A 18 -10.71 2.59 -2.32
CA ALA A 18 -9.36 2.10 -2.57
C ALA A 18 -9.42 0.58 -2.78
N CYS A 19 -8.81 0.10 -3.88
CA CYS A 19 -8.66 -1.32 -4.12
C CYS A 19 -7.19 -1.68 -3.88
N ASP A 20 -6.92 -2.17 -2.69
CA ASP A 20 -5.56 -2.53 -2.29
C ASP A 20 -5.21 -3.95 -2.74
N VAL A 21 -4.02 -4.07 -3.31
CA VAL A 21 -3.42 -5.33 -3.75
C VAL A 21 -2.21 -5.65 -2.90
N ASP A 22 -1.95 -6.94 -2.70
CA ASP A 22 -0.79 -7.37 -1.92
C ASP A 22 0.49 -7.16 -2.75
N LEU A 23 1.46 -6.44 -2.17
CA LEU A 23 2.75 -6.13 -2.77
C LEU A 23 3.79 -7.20 -2.44
N TYR A 24 3.93 -7.50 -1.14
CA TYR A 24 4.80 -8.55 -0.60
C TYR A 24 4.14 -9.17 0.63
N ARG A 25 4.37 -10.47 0.85
CA ARG A 25 3.83 -11.25 1.96
C ARG A 25 4.93 -11.89 2.79
N SER A 26 4.59 -12.29 4.02
CA SER A 26 5.49 -13.03 4.93
C SER A 26 6.82 -12.32 5.18
N LEU A 27 6.77 -10.99 5.27
CA LEU A 27 7.94 -10.16 5.53
C LEU A 27 8.29 -10.17 7.02
N PRO A 28 9.59 -10.11 7.37
CA PRO A 28 10.03 -9.69 8.69
C PRO A 28 9.48 -8.29 9.04
N GLU A 29 9.12 -8.07 10.30
CA GLU A 29 8.54 -6.81 10.78
C GLU A 29 9.47 -5.62 10.52
N ASP A 30 10.78 -5.78 10.74
CA ASP A 30 11.79 -4.74 10.52
C ASP A 30 11.93 -4.38 9.04
N GLU A 31 11.93 -5.37 8.15
CA GLU A 31 12.00 -5.14 6.70
C GLU A 31 10.71 -4.51 6.17
N ALA A 32 9.54 -4.96 6.64
CA ALA A 32 8.25 -4.36 6.28
C ALA A 32 8.17 -2.88 6.71
N ASN A 33 8.66 -2.55 7.90
CA ASN A 33 8.69 -1.16 8.38
C ASN A 33 9.62 -0.28 7.53
N GLN A 34 10.77 -0.80 7.09
CA GLN A 34 11.68 -0.07 6.21
C GLN A 34 11.08 0.19 4.82
N MET A 35 10.48 -0.84 4.22
CA MET A 35 9.80 -0.70 2.93
C MET A 35 8.61 0.25 3.02
N LEU A 36 7.80 0.15 4.08
CA LEU A 36 6.68 1.06 4.32
C LEU A 36 7.15 2.51 4.42
N ALA A 37 8.21 2.78 5.19
CA ALA A 37 8.76 4.13 5.32
C ALA A 37 9.22 4.71 3.98
N LEU A 38 9.86 3.89 3.13
CA LEU A 38 10.28 4.29 1.79
C LEU A 38 9.08 4.58 0.87
N LEU A 39 8.05 3.73 0.88
CA LEU A 39 6.82 3.94 0.10
C LEU A 39 6.13 5.25 0.52
N MET A 40 5.99 5.48 1.82
CA MET A 40 5.41 6.71 2.38
C MET A 40 6.20 7.96 1.99
N GLN A 41 7.53 7.91 2.04
CA GLN A 41 8.39 9.02 1.65
C GLN A 41 8.21 9.42 0.18
N HIS A 42 7.81 8.46 -0.67
CA HIS A 42 7.56 8.67 -2.09
C HIS A 42 6.07 8.83 -2.44
N HIS A 43 5.22 9.10 -1.44
CA HIS A 43 3.77 9.29 -1.61
C HIS A 43 3.05 8.10 -2.26
N ILE A 44 3.55 6.89 -2.00
CA ILE A 44 2.86 5.65 -2.34
C ILE A 44 2.05 5.24 -1.11
N ASP A 45 0.74 5.15 -1.28
CA ASP A 45 -0.17 4.70 -0.24
C ASP A 45 0.00 3.19 -0.05
N ALA A 46 0.46 2.84 1.14
CA ALA A 46 0.83 1.49 1.49
C ALA A 46 0.34 1.18 2.90
N GLU A 47 -0.30 0.02 3.06
CA GLU A 47 -0.81 -0.47 4.33
C GLU A 47 0.01 -1.69 4.78
N LYS A 48 0.28 -1.74 6.08
CA LYS A 48 0.83 -2.91 6.76
C LYS A 48 -0.28 -3.76 7.35
N LYS A 49 -0.34 -5.03 6.95
CA LYS A 49 -1.26 -6.02 7.50
C LYS A 49 -0.49 -7.14 8.21
N GLN A 50 -0.76 -7.32 9.50
CA GLN A 50 -0.20 -8.42 10.27
C GLN A 50 -0.92 -9.73 9.91
N GLU A 51 -0.14 -10.76 9.59
CA GLU A 51 -0.61 -12.12 9.32
C GLU A 51 0.15 -13.12 10.21
N GLU A 52 -0.28 -14.39 10.21
CA GLU A 52 0.31 -15.45 11.07
C GLU A 52 1.78 -15.70 10.72
N ASP A 53 2.11 -15.67 9.42
CA ASP A 53 3.45 -15.98 8.88
C ASP A 53 4.34 -14.73 8.70
N GLY A 54 3.96 -13.59 9.27
CA GLY A 54 4.69 -12.33 9.18
C GLY A 54 3.83 -11.18 8.68
N VAL A 55 4.45 -10.23 7.99
CA VAL A 55 3.79 -9.00 7.56
C VAL A 55 3.51 -9.01 6.06
N THR A 56 2.31 -8.59 5.69
CA THR A 56 1.93 -8.33 4.31
C THR A 56 1.84 -6.83 4.07
N LEU A 57 2.59 -6.32 3.09
CA LEU A 57 2.44 -4.95 2.60
C LEU A 57 1.46 -4.94 1.44
N ARG A 58 0.55 -3.97 1.46
CA ARG A 58 -0.49 -3.77 0.45
C ARG A 58 -0.40 -2.35 -0.08
N VAL A 59 -0.73 -2.14 -1.34
CA VAL A 59 -0.71 -0.82 -1.99
C VAL A 59 -1.93 -0.67 -2.87
N GLU A 60 -2.30 0.57 -3.20
CA GLU A 60 -3.31 0.79 -4.22
C GLU A 60 -2.90 0.12 -5.54
N GLN A 61 -3.86 -0.53 -6.21
CA GLN A 61 -3.62 -1.16 -7.52
C GLN A 61 -3.04 -0.19 -8.56
N SER A 62 -3.43 1.09 -8.49
CA SER A 62 -2.96 2.17 -9.36
C SER A 62 -1.47 2.47 -9.19
N GLN A 63 -0.91 2.20 -8.00
CA GLN A 63 0.45 2.53 -7.60
C GLN A 63 1.39 1.31 -7.58
N PHE A 64 0.85 0.10 -7.77
CA PHE A 64 1.60 -1.15 -7.70
C PHE A 64 2.91 -1.15 -8.49
N ILE A 65 2.88 -0.71 -9.75
CA ILE A 65 4.07 -0.70 -10.63
C ILE A 65 5.15 0.23 -10.05
N ASN A 66 4.75 1.43 -9.60
CA ASN A 66 5.66 2.40 -9.01
C ASN A 66 6.24 1.89 -7.69
N ALA A 67 5.44 1.21 -6.88
CA ALA A 67 5.86 0.61 -5.61
C ALA A 67 6.92 -0.47 -5.84
N VAL A 68 6.66 -1.41 -6.75
CA VAL A 68 7.62 -2.47 -7.09
C VAL A 68 8.91 -1.88 -7.62
N GLU A 69 8.85 -0.91 -8.54
CA GLU A 69 10.06 -0.32 -9.11
C GLU A 69 10.87 0.47 -8.07
N LEU A 70 10.22 1.25 -7.22
CA LEU A 70 10.88 1.98 -6.14
C LEU A 70 11.61 1.03 -5.19
N LEU A 71 10.93 -0.03 -4.75
CA LEU A 71 11.52 -1.03 -3.86
C LEU A 71 12.71 -1.74 -4.53
N ARG A 72 12.56 -2.14 -5.80
CA ARG A 72 13.63 -2.78 -6.58
C ARG A 72 14.87 -1.89 -6.71
N LEU A 73 14.67 -0.60 -7.01
CA LEU A 73 15.76 0.38 -7.12
C LEU A 73 16.50 0.60 -5.79
N ASN A 74 15.82 0.37 -4.67
CA ASN A 74 16.39 0.47 -3.32
C ASN A 74 16.88 -0.88 -2.76
N GLY A 75 16.87 -1.95 -3.56
CA GLY A 75 17.42 -3.25 -3.18
C GLY A 75 16.49 -4.14 -2.34
N TYR A 76 15.20 -3.82 -2.28
CA TYR A 76 14.20 -4.61 -1.57
C TYR A 76 13.54 -5.70 -2.45
N PRO A 77 13.02 -6.77 -1.82
CA PRO A 77 13.38 -7.19 -0.46
C PRO A 77 14.87 -7.61 -0.44
N HIS A 78 15.54 -7.35 0.68
CA HIS A 78 16.96 -7.62 0.81
C HIS A 78 17.22 -9.11 0.63
N ARG A 79 18.19 -9.43 -0.23
CA ARG A 79 18.66 -10.81 -0.35
C ARG A 79 19.27 -11.24 0.98
N GLN A 80 18.64 -12.20 1.63
CA GLN A 80 19.26 -12.91 2.75
C GLN A 80 20.38 -13.77 2.18
N PHE A 81 21.64 -13.43 2.49
CA PHE A 81 22.78 -14.29 2.19
C PHE A 81 22.93 -15.27 3.35
N THR A 82 22.49 -16.51 3.14
CA THR A 82 22.74 -17.65 4.03
C THR A 82 23.78 -18.55 3.40
#